data_AF-A0A086PXK2-F1
#
_entry.id   AF-A0A086PXK2-F1
#
_cell.length_a   1.000
_cell.length_b   1.000
_cell.length_c   1.000
_cell.angle_alpha   90.00
_cell.angle_beta   90.00
_cell.angle_gamma   90.00
#
_symmetry.space_group_name_H-M   'P 1'
#
loop_
_entity.id
_entity.type
_entity.pdbx_description
1 polymer ?
#
loop_
_entity_poly.entity_id
_entity_poly.type
_entity_poly.pdbx_seq_one_letter_code
_entity_poly.pdbx_strand_id
1 'polypeptide(L)'
;MARCGTSPRFQASGETEETSDARNAPPKEIFVAFAQHLLFFKAMPWEDAESLHKQLHAAFGCGRPPALRKFVDEISDFLRPTGLKVRKVFCDGSRSSTAFLILHSEAEEELPVSLSALRTLQRVSKKFSLTQLHIFQAAASYLLRTRQPLTLLQWIRLCQAKGGCAPSLLQSLLELQFLRVENAEGDPTQLRLVLGPWCYAVRTSRRKDDKQRSKQRKERSAQTHTNREERHAREESATRKRSSQEEKKRTCWTVT
;
A
#
# COMPACT_ATOMS: atom_id res chain seq x y z
N MET A 1 -15.16 52.20 45.10
CA MET A 1 -13.77 51.85 44.73
C MET A 1 -13.56 50.36 44.96
N ALA A 2 -12.79 49.73 44.05
CA ALA A 2 -12.39 48.31 43.95
C ALA A 2 -11.78 47.71 45.25
N ARG A 3 -11.54 46.40 45.49
CA ARG A 3 -11.58 45.11 44.75
C ARG A 3 -11.31 43.94 45.75
N CYS A 4 -11.67 42.72 45.33
CA CYS A 4 -11.00 41.41 45.56
C CYS A 4 -11.11 40.63 46.89
N GLY A 5 -11.50 39.34 46.75
CA GLY A 5 -10.75 38.21 47.33
C GLY A 5 -11.56 37.05 47.92
N THR A 6 -11.96 36.05 47.11
CA THR A 6 -12.55 34.77 47.55
C THR A 6 -11.59 33.59 47.38
N SER A 7 -11.53 32.72 48.39
CA SER A 7 -11.53 31.24 48.26
C SER A 7 -11.71 30.57 49.62
N PRO A 8 -12.38 29.39 49.66
CA PRO A 8 -11.77 28.26 50.36
C PRO A 8 -11.86 26.91 49.62
N ARG A 9 -11.05 25.98 50.14
CA ARG A 9 -10.63 24.65 49.69
C ARG A 9 -11.56 23.49 50.12
N PHE A 10 -11.49 22.39 49.33
CA PHE A 10 -11.48 20.94 49.70
C PHE A 10 -12.78 20.34 50.28
N GLN A 11 -13.18 19.07 50.11
CA GLN A 11 -12.70 17.83 49.47
C GLN A 11 -13.87 16.82 49.53
N ALA A 12 -13.96 15.84 48.62
CA ALA A 12 -14.33 14.43 48.86
C ALA A 12 -14.59 13.71 47.52
N SER A 13 -13.71 12.80 47.15
CA SER A 13 -13.86 11.93 45.97
C SER A 13 -13.97 10.49 46.47
N GLY A 14 -15.15 9.91 46.32
CA GLY A 14 -15.42 8.49 46.55
C GLY A 14 -15.00 7.67 45.33
N GLU A 15 -14.41 6.52 45.61
CA GLU A 15 -14.03 5.47 44.69
C GLU A 15 -15.24 4.99 43.87
N THR A 16 -15.03 4.75 42.57
CA THR A 16 -15.81 3.77 41.81
C THR A 16 -14.94 3.16 40.72
N GLU A 17 -15.04 1.84 40.66
CA GLU A 17 -14.17 0.90 39.96
C GLU A 17 -14.07 1.13 38.46
N GLU A 18 -12.86 0.85 37.98
CA GLU A 18 -12.46 0.71 36.59
C GLU A 18 -13.32 -0.33 35.87
N THR A 19 -14.17 0.14 34.96
CA THR A 19 -14.63 -0.68 33.85
C THR A 19 -14.42 0.08 32.54
N SER A 20 -14.04 -0.70 31.53
CA SER A 20 -14.06 -0.41 30.10
C SER A 20 -12.74 0.08 29.47
N ASP A 21 -12.01 -0.90 28.96
CA ASP A 21 -11.10 -0.91 27.81
C ASP A 21 -11.63 -0.22 26.51
N ALA A 22 -12.69 0.60 26.61
CA ALA A 22 -13.28 1.35 25.49
C ALA A 22 -12.66 2.73 25.26
N ARG A 23 -11.78 3.21 26.17
CA ARG A 23 -11.28 4.60 26.16
C ARG A 23 -10.06 4.86 25.24
N ASN A 24 -9.55 3.86 24.53
CA ASN A 24 -8.30 3.98 23.77
C ASN A 24 -8.44 3.85 22.25
N ALA A 25 -9.66 3.73 21.72
CA ALA A 25 -9.87 3.81 20.27
C ALA A 25 -9.89 5.28 19.85
N PRO A 26 -9.13 5.68 18.80
CA PRO A 26 -9.22 7.04 18.28
C PRO A 26 -10.69 7.36 17.92
N PRO A 27 -11.20 8.56 18.26
CA PRO A 27 -12.53 8.99 17.87
C PRO A 27 -12.70 8.82 16.36
N LYS A 28 -13.87 8.32 15.92
CA LYS A 28 -14.17 8.11 14.49
C LYS A 28 -14.03 9.42 13.69
N GLU A 29 -14.16 10.55 14.37
CA GLU A 29 -13.94 11.90 13.88
C GLU A 29 -12.54 12.09 13.30
N ILE A 30 -11.50 11.47 13.87
CA ILE A 30 -10.13 11.50 13.33
C ILE A 30 -10.10 10.81 11.96
N PHE A 31 -10.76 9.66 11.82
CA PHE A 31 -10.83 8.95 10.54
C PHE A 31 -11.55 9.77 9.48
N VAL A 32 -12.67 10.41 9.83
CA VAL A 32 -13.40 11.29 8.92
C VAL A 32 -12.56 12.49 8.50
N ALA A 33 -11.93 13.18 9.46
CA ALA A 33 -11.08 14.33 9.17
C ALA A 33 -9.89 13.95 8.28
N PHE A 34 -9.22 12.83 8.56
CA PHE A 34 -8.11 12.34 7.75
C PHE A 34 -8.57 11.95 6.33
N ALA A 35 -9.70 11.25 6.21
CA ALA A 35 -10.28 10.88 4.92
C ALA A 35 -10.68 12.11 4.09
N GLN A 36 -11.23 13.15 4.72
CA GLN A 36 -11.57 14.42 4.05
C GLN A 36 -10.33 15.10 3.48
N HIS A 37 -9.24 15.17 4.23
CA HIS A 37 -7.97 15.70 3.72
C HIS A 37 -7.45 14.84 2.56
N LEU A 38 -7.51 13.52 2.68
CA LEU A 38 -7.06 12.63 1.61
C LEU A 38 -7.92 12.73 0.34
N LEU A 39 -9.23 12.95 0.48
CA LEU A 39 -10.15 13.24 -0.64
C LEU A 39 -9.81 14.57 -1.32
N PHE A 40 -9.47 15.60 -0.55
CA PHE A 40 -9.08 16.91 -1.06
C PHE A 40 -7.76 16.84 -1.84
N PHE A 41 -6.73 16.23 -1.25
CA PHE A 41 -5.39 16.16 -1.86
C PHE A 41 -5.23 15.05 -2.90
N LYS A 42 -6.12 14.05 -2.93
CA LYS A 42 -6.12 12.84 -3.79
C LYS A 42 -4.94 11.89 -3.57
N ALA A 43 -3.72 12.42 -3.52
CA ALA A 43 -2.52 11.75 -3.05
C ALA A 43 -1.75 12.68 -2.09
N MET A 44 -1.26 12.10 -1.00
CA MET A 44 -0.55 12.81 0.05
C MET A 44 0.82 12.15 0.27
N PRO A 45 1.94 12.91 0.32
CA PRO A 45 3.22 12.37 0.75
C PRO A 45 3.12 11.68 2.11
N TRP A 46 3.88 10.62 2.31
CA TRP A 46 3.84 9.85 3.56
C TRP A 46 4.23 10.70 4.78
N GLU A 47 5.20 11.61 4.62
CA GLU A 47 5.65 12.52 5.68
C GLU A 47 4.55 13.52 6.07
N ASP A 48 3.85 14.07 5.07
CA ASP A 48 2.69 14.96 5.29
C ASP A 48 1.56 14.22 5.99
N ALA A 49 1.31 12.96 5.59
CA ALA A 49 0.32 12.11 6.26
C ALA A 49 0.69 11.81 7.72
N GLU A 50 1.98 11.61 8.02
CA GLU A 50 2.44 11.46 9.40
C GLU A 50 2.24 12.74 10.21
N SER A 51 2.51 13.90 9.61
CA SER A 51 2.29 15.20 10.23
C SER A 51 0.80 15.44 10.51
N LEU A 52 -0.06 15.24 9.51
CA LEU A 52 -1.51 15.36 9.65
C LEU A 52 -2.07 14.41 10.72
N HIS A 53 -1.64 13.16 10.71
CA HIS A 53 -2.06 12.17 11.72
C HIS A 53 -1.69 12.62 13.14
N LYS A 54 -0.47 13.12 13.36
CA LYS A 54 -0.05 13.67 14.66
C LYS A 54 -0.88 14.90 15.06
N GLN A 55 -1.13 15.81 14.11
CA GLN A 55 -1.91 17.02 14.34
C GLN A 55 -3.36 16.70 14.72
N LEU A 56 -4.00 15.77 14.03
CA LEU A 56 -5.35 15.33 14.36
C LEU A 56 -5.40 14.68 15.75
N HIS A 57 -4.50 13.76 16.06
CA HIS A 57 -4.46 13.15 17.39
C HIS A 57 -4.26 14.16 18.53
N ALA A 58 -3.43 15.18 18.30
CA ALA A 58 -3.26 16.29 19.24
C ALA A 58 -4.53 17.14 19.37
N ALA A 59 -5.18 17.49 18.25
CA ALA A 59 -6.39 18.31 18.24
C ALA A 59 -7.58 17.64 18.94
N PHE A 60 -7.72 16.32 18.81
CA PHE A 60 -8.77 15.54 19.47
C PHE A 60 -8.38 15.04 20.87
N GLY A 61 -7.20 15.42 21.41
CA GLY A 61 -6.79 15.07 22.77
C GLY A 61 -6.56 13.57 23.00
N CYS A 62 -6.26 12.80 21.97
CA CYS A 62 -6.22 11.33 22.01
C CYS A 62 -4.89 10.72 22.48
N GLY A 63 -4.08 11.51 23.18
CA GLY A 63 -2.76 11.09 23.65
C GLY A 63 -1.78 10.77 22.52
N ARG A 64 -0.88 9.82 22.76
CA ARG A 64 0.18 9.47 21.80
C ARG A 64 -0.42 8.73 20.58
N PRO A 65 -0.23 9.23 19.35
CA PRO A 65 -0.75 8.56 18.16
C PRO A 65 -0.09 7.18 17.97
N PRO A 66 -0.83 6.18 17.44
CA PRO A 66 -0.26 4.91 17.04
C PRO A 66 0.72 5.08 15.87
N ALA A 67 1.36 4.00 15.43
CA ALA A 67 2.14 4.05 14.19
C ALA A 67 1.21 4.35 13.01
N LEU A 68 1.57 5.29 12.12
CA LEU A 68 0.73 5.68 10.97
C LEU A 68 0.29 4.47 10.13
N ARG A 69 1.13 3.45 10.00
CA ARG A 69 0.77 2.23 9.27
C ARG A 69 -0.45 1.53 9.86
N LYS A 70 -0.56 1.42 11.19
CA LYS A 70 -1.72 0.82 11.85
C LYS A 70 -2.96 1.67 11.64
N PHE A 71 -2.82 2.99 11.81
CA PHE A 71 -3.89 3.95 11.54
C PHE A 71 -4.41 3.88 10.10
N VAL A 72 -3.52 3.72 9.11
CA VAL A 72 -3.87 3.56 7.69
C VAL A 72 -4.63 2.25 7.42
N ASP A 73 -4.29 1.18 8.12
CA ASP A 73 -5.01 -0.09 8.03
C ASP A 73 -6.43 0.07 8.63
N GLU A 74 -6.54 0.71 9.80
CA GLU A 74 -7.83 0.97 10.50
C GLU A 74 -8.77 1.88 9.69
N ILE A 75 -8.27 2.99 9.15
CA ILE A 75 -9.08 3.88 8.30
C ILE A 75 -9.50 3.20 6.99
N SER A 76 -8.68 2.31 6.44
CA SER A 76 -9.05 1.53 5.25
C SER A 76 -10.21 0.58 5.57
N ASP A 77 -10.21 -0.03 6.75
CA ASP A 77 -11.31 -0.87 7.21
C ASP A 77 -12.59 -0.06 7.47
N PHE A 78 -12.45 1.15 8.02
CA PHE A 78 -13.54 2.10 8.20
C PHE A 78 -14.17 2.53 6.86
N LEU A 79 -13.35 2.75 5.83
CA LEU A 79 -13.80 3.17 4.49
C LEU A 79 -14.32 2.04 3.62
N ARG A 80 -14.09 0.77 4.00
CA ARG A 80 -14.50 -0.41 3.22
C ARG A 80 -15.96 -0.39 2.72
N PRO A 81 -16.98 0.03 3.53
CA PRO A 81 -18.37 0.10 3.05
C PRO A 81 -18.59 1.05 1.87
N THR A 82 -17.70 2.03 1.68
CA THR A 82 -17.76 3.00 0.57
C THR A 82 -17.11 2.47 -0.71
N GLY A 83 -16.48 1.28 -0.66
CA GLY A 83 -15.66 0.76 -1.76
C GLY A 83 -14.36 1.56 -1.98
N LEU A 84 -13.94 2.36 -0.99
CA LEU A 84 -12.69 3.11 -1.00
C LEU A 84 -11.67 2.47 -0.07
N LYS A 85 -10.40 2.60 -0.44
CA LYS A 85 -9.27 1.98 0.24
C LYS A 85 -8.07 2.90 0.25
N VAL A 86 -7.45 3.09 1.40
CA VAL A 86 -6.21 3.86 1.50
C VAL A 86 -5.03 2.93 1.18
N ARG A 87 -4.14 3.38 0.29
CA ARG A 87 -2.97 2.59 -0.13
C ARG A 87 -1.69 3.40 -0.03
N LYS A 88 -0.65 2.76 0.49
CA LYS A 88 0.73 3.26 0.42
C LYS A 88 1.37 2.83 -0.90
N VAL A 89 1.95 3.78 -1.62
CA VAL A 89 2.54 3.59 -2.94
C VAL A 89 3.93 4.22 -2.99
N PHE A 90 4.87 3.61 -3.73
CA PHE A 90 6.24 4.11 -3.90
C PHE A 90 6.47 4.48 -5.35
N CYS A 91 6.84 5.73 -5.62
CA CYS A 91 6.99 6.24 -6.99
C CYS A 91 8.34 5.86 -7.64
N ASP A 92 9.41 5.77 -6.86
CA ASP A 92 10.76 5.39 -7.32
C ASP A 92 11.15 3.94 -6.94
N GLY A 93 10.27 3.27 -6.20
CA GLY A 93 10.38 1.87 -5.82
C GLY A 93 11.23 1.55 -4.57
N SER A 94 11.76 2.53 -3.83
CA SER A 94 12.76 2.17 -2.80
C SER A 94 12.79 2.98 -1.50
N ARG A 95 12.44 4.28 -1.48
CA ARG A 95 12.66 5.13 -0.31
C ARG A 95 11.35 5.55 0.38
N SER A 96 11.41 5.85 1.67
CA SER A 96 10.26 6.37 2.43
C SER A 96 9.89 7.79 1.99
N SER A 97 10.86 8.58 1.54
CA SER A 97 10.69 9.97 1.07
C SER A 97 9.88 10.07 -0.23
N THR A 98 9.74 8.98 -0.97
CA THR A 98 8.99 8.89 -2.23
C THR A 98 7.69 8.09 -2.08
N ALA A 99 7.30 7.82 -0.83
CA ALA A 99 6.07 7.12 -0.51
C ALA A 99 4.89 8.10 -0.43
N PHE A 100 3.75 7.67 -0.94
CA PHE A 100 2.50 8.41 -0.96
C PHE A 100 1.38 7.56 -0.41
N LEU A 101 0.44 8.20 0.27
CA LEU A 101 -0.89 7.68 0.51
C LEU A 101 -1.82 8.14 -0.60
N ILE A 102 -2.56 7.20 -1.18
CA ILE A 102 -3.61 7.49 -2.15
C ILE A 102 -4.91 6.88 -1.66
N LEU A 103 -6.02 7.49 -2.03
CA LEU A 103 -7.35 6.92 -1.86
C LEU A 103 -7.76 6.23 -3.15
N HIS A 104 -7.94 4.92 -3.13
CA HIS A 104 -8.24 4.12 -4.32
C HIS A 104 -9.64 3.52 -4.21
N SER A 105 -10.33 3.34 -5.34
CA SER A 105 -11.60 2.60 -5.37
C SER A 105 -11.34 1.12 -5.65
N GLU A 106 -11.97 0.22 -4.90
CA GLU A 106 -11.84 -1.23 -5.12
C GLU A 106 -12.33 -1.65 -6.52
N ALA A 107 -13.28 -0.92 -7.11
CA ALA A 107 -13.74 -1.12 -8.48
C ALA A 107 -12.69 -0.82 -9.56
N GLU A 108 -11.51 -0.32 -9.20
CA GLU A 108 -10.36 -0.15 -10.09
C GLU A 108 -9.39 -1.35 -10.05
N GLU A 109 -9.46 -2.21 -9.02
CA GLU A 109 -8.59 -3.39 -8.89
C GLU A 109 -8.96 -4.50 -9.88
N GLU A 110 -10.20 -4.53 -10.37
CA GLU A 110 -10.68 -5.51 -11.36
C GLU A 110 -10.16 -5.26 -12.79
N LEU A 111 -9.49 -4.13 -13.03
CA LEU A 111 -9.08 -3.72 -14.37
C LEU A 111 -7.67 -4.24 -14.75
N PRO A 112 -7.44 -4.63 -16.02
CA PRO A 112 -6.12 -5.02 -16.50
C PRO A 112 -5.06 -3.95 -16.23
N VAL A 113 -3.90 -4.37 -15.71
CA VAL A 113 -2.79 -3.49 -15.25
C VAL A 113 -2.28 -2.53 -16.33
N SER A 114 -2.39 -2.90 -17.61
CA SER A 114 -1.95 -2.06 -18.74
C SER A 114 -2.87 -0.87 -19.02
N LEU A 115 -4.12 -0.89 -18.54
CA LEU A 115 -5.15 0.10 -18.86
C LEU A 115 -5.74 0.78 -17.63
N SER A 116 -5.38 0.35 -16.42
CA SER A 116 -5.94 0.88 -15.17
C SER A 116 -5.77 2.40 -15.04
N ALA A 117 -4.56 2.94 -15.24
CA ALA A 117 -4.31 4.39 -15.16
C ALA A 117 -5.08 5.21 -16.21
N LEU A 118 -5.26 4.66 -17.42
CA LEU A 118 -6.03 5.30 -18.51
C LEU A 118 -7.55 5.24 -18.26
N ARG A 119 -8.04 4.18 -17.61
CA ARG A 119 -9.44 4.05 -17.21
C ARG A 119 -9.76 4.87 -15.97
N THR A 120 -8.81 5.04 -15.04
CA THR A 120 -8.91 6.03 -13.94
C THR A 120 -9.01 7.44 -14.53
N LEU A 121 -8.22 7.78 -15.56
CA LEU A 121 -8.39 9.04 -16.30
C LEU A 121 -9.80 9.19 -16.88
N GLN A 122 -10.36 8.14 -17.49
CA GLN A 122 -11.71 8.18 -18.08
C GLN A 122 -12.84 8.31 -17.04
N ARG A 123 -12.70 7.69 -15.85
CA ARG A 123 -13.67 7.80 -14.74
C ARG A 123 -13.58 9.14 -14.01
N VAL A 124 -12.36 9.59 -13.73
CA VAL A 124 -12.11 10.86 -13.02
C VAL A 124 -12.31 12.06 -13.94
N SER A 125 -12.32 11.83 -15.26
CA SER A 125 -12.45 12.91 -16.24
C SER A 125 -13.25 12.47 -17.47
N LYS A 126 -14.52 12.92 -17.51
CA LYS A 126 -15.24 13.19 -18.77
C LYS A 126 -14.57 14.31 -19.60
N LYS A 127 -13.44 14.87 -19.14
CA LYS A 127 -12.76 16.05 -19.69
C LYS A 127 -11.62 15.70 -20.65
N PHE A 128 -11.24 14.43 -20.80
CA PHE A 128 -10.17 14.04 -21.71
C PHE A 128 -10.68 13.46 -23.02
N SER A 129 -10.14 13.95 -24.13
CA SER A 129 -10.33 13.36 -25.46
C SER A 129 -9.47 12.12 -25.65
N LEU A 130 -9.84 11.29 -26.63
CA LEU A 130 -9.09 10.08 -26.99
C LEU A 130 -7.63 10.38 -27.36
N THR A 131 -7.38 11.51 -28.01
CA THR A 131 -6.04 12.02 -28.32
C THR A 131 -5.21 12.29 -27.06
N GLN A 132 -5.81 12.92 -26.05
CA GLN A 132 -5.15 13.22 -24.78
C GLN A 132 -4.80 11.95 -24.01
N LEU A 133 -5.69 10.94 -24.04
CA LEU A 133 -5.42 9.63 -23.46
C LEU A 133 -4.23 8.94 -24.15
N HIS A 134 -4.14 8.98 -25.48
CA HIS A 134 -3.00 8.42 -26.21
C HIS A 134 -1.68 9.14 -25.92
N ILE A 135 -1.70 10.46 -25.75
CA ILE A 135 -0.52 11.24 -25.34
C ILE A 135 -0.04 10.79 -23.97
N PHE A 136 -0.95 10.70 -22.99
CA PHE A 136 -0.60 10.25 -21.65
C PHE A 136 -0.11 8.81 -21.65
N GLN A 137 -0.75 7.91 -22.39
CA GLN A 137 -0.31 6.52 -22.52
C GLN A 137 1.13 6.42 -23.02
N ALA A 138 1.48 7.20 -24.05
CA ALA A 138 2.83 7.22 -24.60
C ALA A 138 3.86 7.76 -23.59
N ALA A 139 3.52 8.85 -22.89
CA ALA A 139 4.37 9.41 -21.83
C ALA A 139 4.57 8.41 -20.68
N ALA A 140 3.49 7.82 -20.17
CA ALA A 140 3.54 6.86 -19.07
C ALA A 140 4.31 5.59 -19.46
N SER A 141 4.13 5.09 -20.68
CA SER A 141 4.88 3.94 -21.20
C SER A 141 6.37 4.23 -21.31
N TYR A 142 6.74 5.45 -21.72
CA TYR A 142 8.13 5.90 -21.71
C TYR A 142 8.69 5.92 -20.28
N LEU A 143 8.05 6.66 -19.37
CA LEU A 143 8.50 6.85 -17.99
C LEU A 143 8.61 5.52 -17.22
N LEU A 144 7.65 4.60 -17.39
CA LEU A 144 7.68 3.28 -16.74
C LEU A 144 8.80 2.38 -17.27
N ARG A 145 9.12 2.47 -18.56
CA ARG A 145 10.10 1.64 -19.25
C ARG A 145 11.53 2.13 -19.05
N THR A 146 11.76 3.43 -19.25
CA THR A 146 13.09 4.02 -19.18
C THR A 146 13.50 4.42 -17.77
N ARG A 147 12.51 4.65 -16.87
CA ARG A 147 12.72 5.25 -15.55
C ARG A 147 13.43 6.62 -15.61
N GLN A 148 13.42 7.27 -16.77
CA GLN A 148 14.02 8.58 -16.99
C GLN A 148 12.92 9.63 -16.99
N PRO A 149 13.11 10.78 -16.31
CA PRO A 149 12.16 11.89 -16.38
C PRO A 149 12.04 12.45 -17.80
N LEU A 150 10.88 13.04 -18.11
CA LEU A 150 10.64 13.76 -19.36
C LEU A 150 10.95 15.25 -19.19
N THR A 151 11.64 15.85 -20.14
CA THR A 151 11.75 17.31 -20.18
C THR A 151 10.48 17.94 -20.75
N LEU A 152 10.24 19.23 -20.46
CA LEU A 152 9.12 19.97 -21.05
C LEU A 152 9.20 19.98 -22.59
N LEU A 153 10.40 20.05 -23.17
CA LEU A 153 10.61 19.98 -24.62
C LEU A 153 10.15 18.61 -25.18
N GLN A 154 10.50 17.52 -24.51
CA GLN A 154 10.07 16.17 -24.91
C GLN A 154 8.55 16.01 -24.82
N TRP A 155 7.95 16.59 -23.79
CA TRP A 155 6.49 16.63 -23.63
C TRP A 155 5.80 17.38 -24.78
N ILE A 156 6.30 18.57 -25.15
CA ILE A 156 5.76 19.37 -26.25
C ILE A 156 5.84 18.60 -27.57
N ARG A 157 7.01 18.00 -27.86
CA ARG A 157 7.21 17.17 -29.07
C ARG A 157 6.26 15.97 -29.10
N LEU A 158 6.03 15.31 -27.98
CA LEU A 158 5.09 14.20 -27.87
C LEU A 158 3.65 14.64 -28.18
N CYS A 159 3.23 15.78 -27.65
CA CYS A 159 1.89 16.32 -27.90
C CYS A 159 1.71 16.69 -29.38
N GLN A 160 2.70 17.36 -29.98
CA GLN A 160 2.70 17.73 -31.39
C GLN A 160 2.60 16.49 -32.30
N ALA A 161 3.40 15.46 -32.02
CA ALA A 161 3.40 14.21 -32.80
C ALA A 161 2.06 13.45 -32.74
N LYS A 162 1.22 13.75 -31.75
CA LYS A 162 -0.10 13.14 -31.57
C LYS A 162 -1.26 14.11 -31.89
N GLY A 163 -0.97 15.32 -32.36
CA GLY A 163 -1.99 16.32 -32.69
C GLY A 163 -2.74 16.89 -31.49
N GLY A 164 -2.10 16.98 -30.32
CA GLY A 164 -2.70 17.51 -29.09
C GLY A 164 -2.09 18.82 -28.59
N CYS A 165 -2.85 19.53 -27.75
CA CYS A 165 -2.42 20.76 -27.08
C CYS A 165 -1.61 20.43 -25.80
N ALA A 166 -0.34 20.86 -25.74
CA ALA A 166 0.58 20.51 -24.66
C ALA A 166 0.27 21.18 -23.31
N PRO A 167 -0.03 22.50 -23.23
CA PRO A 167 -0.20 23.19 -21.94
C PRO A 167 -1.44 22.76 -21.15
N SER A 168 -2.61 22.72 -21.79
CA SER A 168 -3.88 22.41 -21.11
C SER A 168 -3.94 20.97 -20.61
N LEU A 169 -3.40 20.03 -21.41
CA LEU A 169 -3.28 18.64 -21.02
C LEU A 169 -2.28 18.49 -19.86
N LEU A 170 -1.12 19.15 -19.92
CA LEU A 170 -0.13 19.07 -18.85
C LEU A 170 -0.69 19.58 -17.53
N GLN A 171 -1.33 20.75 -17.54
CA GLN A 171 -1.96 21.31 -16.35
C GLN A 171 -2.98 20.34 -15.75
N SER A 172 -3.87 19.78 -16.57
CA SER A 172 -4.86 18.81 -16.11
C SER A 172 -4.23 17.56 -15.51
N LEU A 173 -3.13 17.05 -16.09
CA LEU A 173 -2.41 15.88 -15.59
C LEU A 173 -1.65 16.17 -14.28
N LEU A 174 -1.18 17.40 -14.08
CA LEU A 174 -0.54 17.84 -12.83
C LEU A 174 -1.57 18.04 -11.71
N GLU A 175 -2.70 18.71 -11.99
CA GLU A 175 -3.80 18.93 -11.03
C GLU A 175 -4.42 17.61 -10.54
N LEU A 176 -4.50 16.63 -11.44
CA LEU A 176 -4.97 15.28 -11.12
C LEU A 176 -3.86 14.37 -10.57
N GLN A 177 -2.63 14.88 -10.44
CA GLN A 177 -1.47 14.15 -9.93
C GLN A 177 -1.16 12.84 -10.68
N PHE A 178 -1.44 12.80 -11.99
CA PHE A 178 -0.97 11.74 -12.89
C PHE A 178 0.47 11.98 -13.35
N LEU A 179 0.86 13.26 -13.42
CA LEU A 179 2.25 13.69 -13.58
C LEU A 179 2.64 14.54 -12.37
N ARG A 180 3.94 14.64 -12.12
CA ARG A 180 4.54 15.55 -11.14
C ARG A 180 5.75 16.22 -11.76
N VAL A 181 6.05 17.41 -11.25
CA VAL A 181 7.29 18.12 -11.55
C VAL A 181 8.31 17.79 -10.47
N GLU A 182 9.47 17.33 -10.88
CA GLU A 182 10.65 17.20 -10.04
C GLU A 182 11.68 18.21 -10.51
N ASN A 183 12.37 18.84 -9.56
CA ASN A 183 13.54 19.64 -9.86
C ASN A 183 14.69 18.69 -10.12
N ALA A 184 15.47 18.94 -11.18
CA ALA A 184 16.70 18.21 -11.38
C ALA A 184 17.64 18.44 -10.20
N GLU A 185 18.22 17.38 -9.63
CA GLU A 185 19.32 17.53 -8.70
C GLU A 185 20.45 18.31 -9.40
N GLY A 186 20.76 19.50 -8.87
CA GLY A 186 21.83 20.36 -9.38
C GLY A 186 21.40 21.53 -10.28
N ASP A 187 20.15 21.59 -10.77
CA ASP A 187 19.66 22.75 -11.52
C ASP A 187 18.15 22.98 -11.29
N PRO A 188 17.76 23.93 -10.43
CA PRO A 188 16.36 24.23 -10.13
C PRO A 188 15.61 24.84 -11.32
N THR A 189 16.30 25.24 -12.39
CA THR A 189 15.65 25.77 -13.60
C THR A 189 15.20 24.68 -14.57
N GLN A 190 15.68 23.45 -14.40
CA GLN A 190 15.31 22.31 -15.24
C GLN A 190 14.15 21.53 -14.63
N LEU A 191 12.94 21.94 -15.00
CA LEU A 191 11.72 21.22 -14.66
C LEU A 191 11.65 19.89 -15.41
N ARG A 192 11.51 18.81 -14.65
CA ARG A 192 11.42 17.44 -15.15
C ARG A 192 10.08 16.83 -14.77
N LEU A 193 9.45 16.15 -15.72
CA LEU A 193 8.16 15.49 -15.55
C LEU A 193 8.37 14.02 -15.23
N VAL A 194 7.74 13.58 -14.15
CA VAL A 194 7.71 12.18 -13.72
C VAL A 194 6.27 11.72 -13.53
N LEU A 195 6.09 10.40 -13.39
CA LEU A 195 4.79 9.83 -13.08
C LEU A 195 4.38 10.19 -11.66
N GLY A 196 3.12 10.59 -11.51
CA GLY A 196 2.51 10.79 -10.22
C GLY A 196 2.14 9.48 -9.51
N PRO A 197 1.73 9.55 -8.23
CA PRO A 197 1.54 8.39 -7.37
C PRO A 197 0.45 7.43 -7.85
N TRP A 198 -0.60 7.96 -8.48
CA TRP A 198 -1.71 7.20 -9.04
C TRP A 198 -1.28 6.16 -10.07
N CYS A 199 -0.24 6.46 -10.84
CA CYS A 199 0.31 5.56 -11.85
C CYS A 199 0.92 4.29 -11.24
N TYR A 200 1.24 4.31 -9.94
CA TYR A 200 1.87 3.21 -9.22
C TYR A 200 0.90 2.42 -8.32
N ALA A 201 -0.33 2.91 -8.14
CA ALA A 201 -1.39 2.33 -7.30
C ALA A 201 -1.68 0.84 -7.59
N VAL A 202 -1.47 0.45 -8.84
CA VAL A 202 -1.89 -0.83 -9.42
C VAL A 202 -0.81 -1.91 -9.22
N ARG A 203 0.45 -1.52 -9.00
CA ARG A 203 1.60 -2.42 -9.16
C ARG A 203 1.84 -3.36 -7.96
N THR A 204 1.09 -3.22 -6.87
CA THR A 204 1.39 -3.88 -5.59
C THR A 204 0.60 -5.15 -5.29
N SER A 205 -0.48 -5.48 -6.02
CA SER A 205 -1.18 -6.77 -5.79
C SER A 205 -0.28 -7.97 -6.11
N ARG A 206 0.46 -7.90 -7.22
CA ARG A 206 1.40 -8.97 -7.64
C ARG A 206 2.44 -9.33 -6.57
N ARG A 207 2.94 -8.37 -5.79
CA ARG A 207 3.94 -8.67 -4.74
C ARG A 207 3.38 -9.48 -3.57
N LYS A 208 2.09 -9.33 -3.24
CA LYS A 208 1.45 -10.17 -2.22
C LYS A 208 1.19 -11.57 -2.77
N ASP A 209 0.68 -11.66 -4.00
CA ASP A 209 0.39 -12.94 -4.65
C ASP A 209 1.66 -13.77 -4.94
N ASP A 210 2.75 -13.12 -5.36
CA ASP A 210 4.03 -13.79 -5.62
C ASP A 210 4.70 -14.27 -4.33
N LYS A 211 4.59 -13.49 -3.24
CA LYS A 211 5.12 -13.88 -1.93
C LYS A 211 4.31 -15.02 -1.31
N GLN A 212 2.99 -15.03 -1.53
CA GLN A 212 2.08 -16.08 -1.07
C GLN A 212 2.24 -17.36 -1.90
N ARG A 213 2.42 -17.26 -3.22
CA ARG A 213 2.78 -18.38 -4.11
C ARG A 213 4.16 -18.94 -3.79
N SER A 214 5.14 -18.10 -3.49
CA SER A 214 6.48 -18.51 -3.05
C SER A 214 6.43 -19.27 -1.73
N LYS A 215 5.63 -18.80 -0.77
CA LYS A 215 5.43 -19.46 0.53
C LYS A 215 4.72 -20.82 0.38
N GLN A 216 3.63 -20.87 -0.39
CA GLN A 216 2.94 -22.14 -0.72
C GLN A 216 3.84 -23.13 -1.47
N ARG A 217 4.70 -22.66 -2.36
CA ARG A 217 5.64 -23.53 -3.10
C ARG A 217 6.69 -24.14 -2.17
N LYS A 218 7.21 -23.36 -1.21
CA LYS A 218 8.15 -23.84 -0.18
C LYS A 218 7.51 -24.85 0.76
N GLU A 219 6.29 -24.59 1.21
CA GLU A 219 5.52 -25.52 2.07
C GLU A 219 5.23 -26.83 1.34
N ARG A 220 4.81 -26.78 0.06
CA ARG A 220 4.61 -27.98 -0.76
C ARG A 220 5.91 -28.78 -0.93
N SER A 221 7.04 -28.14 -1.22
CA SER A 221 8.31 -28.86 -1.34
C SER A 221 8.79 -29.50 -0.04
N ALA A 222 8.56 -28.84 1.10
CA ALA A 222 8.88 -29.40 2.41
C ALA A 222 8.02 -30.65 2.70
N GLN A 223 6.73 -30.59 2.37
CA GLN A 223 5.81 -31.70 2.58
C GLN A 223 6.08 -32.89 1.64
N THR A 224 6.59 -32.65 0.43
CA THR A 224 7.05 -33.73 -0.45
C THR A 224 8.31 -34.41 0.08
N HIS A 225 9.21 -33.67 0.72
CA HIS A 225 10.43 -34.21 1.31
C HIS A 225 10.11 -35.11 2.51
N THR A 226 9.27 -34.64 3.43
CA THR A 226 8.84 -35.42 4.61
C THR A 226 8.11 -36.70 4.19
N ASN A 227 7.23 -36.63 3.19
CA ASN A 227 6.53 -37.82 2.67
C ASN A 227 7.50 -38.83 2.03
N ARG A 228 8.62 -38.38 1.46
CA ARG A 228 9.64 -39.25 0.87
C ARG A 228 10.49 -39.92 1.95
N GLU A 229 10.86 -39.19 2.99
CA GLU A 229 11.57 -39.74 4.16
C GLU A 229 10.71 -40.75 4.92
N GLU A 230 9.43 -40.47 5.12
CA GLU A 230 8.51 -41.44 5.75
C GLU A 230 8.34 -42.72 4.94
N ARG A 231 8.30 -42.63 3.59
CA ARG A 231 8.25 -43.82 2.73
C ARG A 231 9.53 -44.63 2.84
N HIS A 232 10.69 -43.97 2.82
CA HIS A 232 11.98 -44.65 2.96
C HIS A 232 12.12 -45.35 4.32
N ALA A 233 11.72 -44.69 5.41
CA ALA A 233 11.72 -45.28 6.75
C ALA A 233 10.78 -46.49 6.88
N ARG A 234 9.62 -46.47 6.19
CA ARG A 234 8.70 -47.60 6.12
C ARG A 234 9.27 -48.77 5.32
N GLU A 235 10.00 -48.50 4.24
CA GLU A 235 10.67 -49.51 3.44
C GLU A 235 11.84 -50.16 4.19
N GLU A 236 12.67 -49.37 4.88
CA GLU A 236 13.77 -49.88 5.72
C GLU A 236 13.28 -50.71 6.92
N SER A 237 12.19 -50.29 7.56
CA SER A 237 11.60 -51.06 8.66
C SER A 237 10.94 -52.36 8.17
N ALA A 238 10.37 -52.37 6.97
CA ALA A 238 9.81 -53.59 6.36
C ALA A 238 10.91 -54.58 5.95
N THR A 239 12.03 -54.11 5.40
CA THR A 239 13.17 -54.97 5.01
C THR A 239 13.86 -55.57 6.24
N ARG A 240 14.07 -54.79 7.31
CA ARG A 240 14.61 -55.30 8.59
C ARG A 240 13.71 -56.35 9.25
N LYS A 241 12.38 -56.20 9.15
CA LYS A 241 11.43 -57.21 9.65
C LYS A 241 11.50 -58.52 8.85
N ARG A 242 11.66 -58.43 7.53
CA ARG A 242 11.82 -59.61 6.66
C ARG A 242 13.13 -60.34 6.92
N SER A 243 14.25 -59.62 7.03
CA SER A 243 15.55 -60.24 7.35
C SER A 243 15.55 -60.91 8.72
N SER A 244 14.94 -60.30 9.74
CA SER A 244 14.80 -60.90 11.07
C SER A 244 13.90 -62.16 11.07
N GLN A 245 12.82 -62.18 10.27
CA GLN A 245 12.01 -63.40 10.10
C GLN A 245 12.77 -64.51 9.36
N GLU A 246 13.61 -64.17 8.39
CA GLU A 246 14.40 -65.11 7.62
C GLU A 246 15.56 -65.71 8.45
N GLU A 247 16.16 -64.91 9.33
CA GLU A 247 17.17 -65.34 10.30
C GLU A 247 16.58 -66.25 11.40
N LYS A 248 15.36 -65.96 11.87
CA LYS A 248 14.59 -66.85 12.76
C LYS A 248 14.20 -68.17 12.10
N LYS A 249 13.95 -68.17 10.79
CA LYS A 249 13.71 -69.41 10.04
C LYS A 249 15.00 -70.23 9.95
N ARG A 250 16.15 -69.62 9.64
CA ARG A 250 17.44 -70.34 9.55
C ARG A 250 17.88 -70.98 10.87
N THR A 251 17.68 -70.30 12.00
CA THR A 251 18.00 -70.84 13.34
C THR A 251 17.09 -71.99 13.78
N CYS A 252 15.90 -72.14 13.16
CA CYS A 252 15.00 -73.26 13.44
C CYS A 252 15.45 -74.58 12.77
N TRP A 253 16.38 -74.55 11.80
CA TRP A 253 16.90 -75.75 11.12
C TRP A 253 18.22 -76.27 11.73
N THR A 254 18.75 -75.65 12.78
CA THR A 254 20.02 -76.02 13.44
C THR A 254 19.82 -76.54 14.87
N VAL A 255 18.69 -77.18 15.16
CA VAL A 255 18.50 -77.96 16.38
C VAL A 255 18.00 -79.35 16.00
N THR A 256 18.94 -80.23 15.70
CA THR A 256 18.81 -81.70 15.71
C THR A 256 20.11 -82.27 16.19
#